data_AF-A0A6N7WA38-F1
#
_entry.id   AF-A0A6N7WA38-F1
#
_cell.length_a   1.000
_cell.length_b   1.000
_cell.length_c   1.000
_cell.angle_alpha   90.00
_cell.angle_beta   90.00
_cell.angle_gamma   90.00
#
_symmetry.space_group_name_H-M   'P 1'
#
loop_
_entity.id
_entity.type
_entity.pdbx_description
1 polymer ?
#
loop_
_entity_poly.entity_id
_entity_poly.type
_entity_poly.pdbx_seq_one_letter_code
_entity_poly.pdbx_strand_id
1 'polypeptide(L)'
;MDSPRVNAFKEKDVAPTAVLEQAALGSTYDAYAQTMSNLEAAGLELEWAFYRDGGWLQKCLDGRKNVAWICVNEGVATVACYIPTRHCEELLSLDLPTTLLDEVRALDVTKKSLPVIIELRSSVGARAASELVAFKRGLK
;
A
#
# COMPACT_ATOMS: atom_id res chain seq x y z
N MET A 1 -4.81 13.54 16.51
CA MET A 1 -3.57 14.00 15.85
C MET A 1 -2.99 12.78 15.20
N ASP A 2 -3.02 12.69 13.87
CA ASP A 2 -2.28 11.64 13.17
C ASP A 2 -0.79 11.89 13.43
N SER A 3 -0.16 11.03 14.21
CA SER A 3 1.30 11.07 14.38
C SER A 3 1.93 10.84 13.00
N PRO A 4 3.00 11.58 12.65
CA PRO A 4 3.69 11.34 11.40
C PRO A 4 4.16 9.88 11.36
N ARG A 5 3.78 9.16 10.31
CA ARG A 5 4.19 7.77 10.11
C ARG A 5 5.71 7.73 9.92
N VAL A 6 6.40 6.99 10.79
CA VAL A 6 7.86 6.83 10.74
C VAL A 6 8.18 5.48 10.13
N ASN A 7 8.92 5.45 9.02
CA ASN A 7 9.38 4.19 8.42
C ASN A 7 10.20 3.40 9.45
N ALA A 8 9.82 2.14 9.67
CA ALA A 8 10.44 1.26 10.66
C ALA A 8 11.82 0.73 10.25
N PHE A 9 12.17 0.83 8.96
CA PHE A 9 13.35 0.22 8.35
C PHE A 9 14.20 1.27 7.62
N LYS A 10 15.16 1.86 8.33
CA LYS A 10 16.02 2.95 7.79
C LYS A 10 17.47 2.52 7.52
N GLU A 11 17.89 1.37 8.05
CA GLU A 11 19.26 0.88 7.90
C GLU A 11 19.44 0.18 6.56
N LYS A 12 20.26 0.76 5.67
CA LYS A 12 20.45 0.26 4.29
C LYS A 12 21.00 -1.17 4.22
N ASP A 13 21.79 -1.57 5.22
CA ASP A 13 22.50 -2.85 5.25
C ASP A 13 21.68 -3.91 6.01
N VAL A 14 20.50 -3.56 6.52
CA VAL A 14 19.58 -4.45 7.23
C VAL A 14 18.28 -4.52 6.44
N ALA A 15 18.17 -5.51 5.56
CA ALA A 15 16.94 -5.75 4.82
C ALA A 15 15.81 -6.19 5.78
N PRO A 16 14.56 -5.78 5.54
CA PRO A 16 13.42 -6.25 6.30
C PRO A 16 13.28 -7.78 6.23
N THR A 17 12.80 -8.36 7.32
CA THR A 17 12.49 -9.78 7.45
C THR A 17 11.16 -9.93 8.17
N ALA A 18 10.51 -11.09 8.06
CA ALA A 18 9.25 -11.37 8.75
C ALA A 18 9.30 -11.08 10.26
N VAL A 19 10.45 -11.33 10.91
CA VAL A 19 10.63 -11.04 12.35
C VAL A 19 10.64 -9.53 12.61
N LEU A 20 11.33 -8.75 11.76
CA LEU A 20 11.39 -7.29 11.87
C LEU A 20 10.05 -6.64 11.53
N GLU A 21 9.34 -7.16 10.53
CA GLU A 21 7.98 -6.76 10.14
C GLU A 21 6.99 -6.98 11.29
N GLN A 22 7.00 -8.17 11.89
CA GLN A 22 6.13 -8.48 13.02
C GLN A 22 6.41 -7.58 14.23
N ALA A 23 7.69 -7.34 14.54
CA ALA A 23 8.08 -6.45 15.63
C ALA A 23 7.63 -5.00 15.38
N ALA A 24 7.77 -4.50 14.14
CA ALA A 24 7.37 -3.14 13.78
C ALA A 24 5.85 -2.95 13.79
N LEU A 25 5.09 -3.96 13.34
CA LEU A 25 3.64 -3.85 13.14
C LEU A 25 2.82 -4.27 14.36
N GLY A 26 3.35 -5.15 15.21
CA GLY A 26 2.66 -5.63 16.39
C GLY A 26 1.25 -6.17 16.07
N SER A 27 0.22 -5.55 16.64
CA SER A 27 -1.17 -5.99 16.46
C SER A 27 -1.73 -5.81 15.05
N THR A 28 -1.10 -5.00 14.20
CA THR A 28 -1.54 -4.85 12.80
C THR A 28 -0.85 -5.81 11.84
N TYR A 29 0.05 -6.67 12.33
CA TYR A 29 0.81 -7.60 11.50
C TYR A 29 -0.09 -8.55 10.70
N ASP A 30 -1.16 -9.05 11.30
CA ASP A 30 -2.04 -10.03 10.63
C ASP A 30 -2.71 -9.44 9.37
N ALA A 31 -3.12 -8.17 9.42
CA ALA A 31 -3.68 -7.47 8.25
C ALA A 31 -2.62 -7.28 7.15
N TYR A 32 -1.38 -6.98 7.54
CA TYR A 32 -0.25 -6.90 6.62
C TYR A 32 0.04 -8.25 5.96
N ALA A 33 0.24 -9.30 6.77
CA ALA A 33 0.56 -10.64 6.28
C ALA A 33 -0.54 -11.20 5.37
N GLN A 34 -1.81 -10.99 5.72
CA GLN A 34 -2.94 -11.34 4.85
C GLN A 34 -2.87 -10.61 3.51
N THR A 35 -2.54 -9.31 3.52
CA THR A 35 -2.41 -8.54 2.28
C THR A 35 -1.27 -9.06 1.42
N MET A 36 -0.09 -9.31 1.99
CA MET A 36 1.06 -9.83 1.23
C MET A 36 0.72 -11.19 0.60
N SER A 37 0.13 -12.10 1.39
CA SER A 37 -0.32 -13.41 0.92
C SER A 37 -1.33 -13.32 -0.23
N ASN A 38 -2.30 -12.41 -0.14
CA ASN A 38 -3.28 -12.18 -1.22
C ASN A 38 -2.62 -11.67 -2.52
N LEU A 39 -1.64 -10.77 -2.40
CA LEU A 39 -0.93 -10.20 -3.55
C LEU A 39 -0.07 -11.27 -4.25
N GLU A 40 0.67 -12.07 -3.48
CA GLU A 40 1.44 -13.20 -4.01
C GLU A 40 0.55 -14.25 -4.66
N ALA A 41 -0.58 -14.59 -4.03
CA ALA A 41 -1.57 -15.51 -4.60
C ALA A 41 -2.20 -14.99 -5.90
N ALA A 42 -2.24 -13.67 -6.10
CA ALA A 42 -2.67 -13.03 -7.34
C ALA A 42 -1.57 -13.01 -8.44
N GLY A 43 -0.40 -13.59 -8.15
CA GLY A 43 0.75 -13.68 -9.05
C GLY A 43 1.58 -12.40 -9.11
N LEU A 44 1.50 -11.54 -8.09
CA LEU A 44 2.32 -10.33 -7.99
C LEU A 44 3.60 -10.64 -7.22
N GLU A 45 4.71 -10.06 -7.66
CA GLU A 45 6.01 -10.22 -7.01
C GLU A 45 6.24 -9.08 -6.01
N LEU A 46 6.71 -9.41 -4.82
CA LEU A 46 7.01 -8.44 -3.77
C LEU A 46 8.52 -8.28 -3.60
N GLU A 47 9.05 -7.08 -3.84
CA GLU A 47 10.49 -6.82 -3.85
C GLU A 47 10.86 -5.65 -2.93
N TRP A 48 11.75 -5.90 -1.97
CA TRP A 48 12.30 -4.84 -1.12
C TRP A 48 13.30 -3.96 -1.89
N ALA A 49 13.14 -2.65 -1.77
CA ALA A 49 14.03 -1.65 -2.32
C ALA A 49 14.35 -0.58 -1.28
N PHE A 50 15.64 -0.27 -1.13
CA PHE A 50 16.11 0.78 -0.22
C PHE A 50 16.17 2.13 -0.93
N TYR A 51 15.59 3.15 -0.29
CA TYR A 51 15.65 4.56 -0.72
C TYR A 51 16.42 5.37 0.32
N ARG A 52 17.40 6.16 -0.15
CA ARG A 52 18.29 6.93 0.73
C ARG A 52 17.55 7.92 1.63
N ASP A 53 16.45 8.48 1.15
CA ASP A 53 15.61 9.47 1.81
C ASP A 53 14.37 8.87 2.49
N GLY A 54 13.95 7.68 2.08
CA GLY A 54 12.67 7.07 2.49
C GLY A 54 12.79 5.79 3.32
N GLY A 55 13.98 5.17 3.40
CA GLY A 55 14.17 3.84 4.01
C GLY A 55 13.78 2.70 3.06
N TRP A 56 13.50 1.53 3.61
CA TRP A 56 13.04 0.38 2.84
C TRP A 56 11.56 0.51 2.50
N LEU A 57 11.24 0.23 1.23
CA LEU A 57 9.88 0.07 0.72
C LEU A 57 9.79 -1.23 -0.05
N GLN A 58 8.62 -1.86 -0.02
CA GLN A 58 8.36 -3.07 -0.78
C GLN A 58 7.54 -2.70 -2.02
N LYS A 59 8.07 -3.02 -3.19
CA LYS A 59 7.41 -2.87 -4.48
C LYS A 59 6.51 -4.07 -4.71
N CYS A 60 5.31 -3.81 -5.23
CA CYS A 60 4.41 -4.84 -5.73
C CYS A 60 4.42 -4.80 -7.25
N LEU A 61 4.93 -5.85 -7.88
CA LEU A 61 5.24 -5.91 -9.31
C LEU A 61 4.28 -6.86 -10.04
N ASP A 62 3.74 -6.38 -11.17
CA ASP A 62 3.09 -7.20 -12.20
C ASP A 62 4.05 -7.30 -13.39
N GLY A 63 4.90 -8.34 -13.39
CA GLY A 63 6.08 -8.41 -14.25
C GLY A 63 7.03 -7.24 -13.98
N ARG A 64 7.22 -6.35 -14.96
CA ARG A 64 8.09 -5.16 -14.80
C ARG A 64 7.37 -3.92 -14.29
N LYS A 65 6.03 -3.94 -14.22
CA LYS A 65 5.21 -2.78 -13.84
C LYS A 65 5.06 -2.76 -12.32
N ASN A 66 5.51 -1.69 -11.68
CA ASN A 66 5.16 -1.45 -10.28
C ASN A 66 3.70 -0.99 -10.19
N VAL A 67 2.86 -1.78 -9.52
CA VAL A 67 1.44 -1.48 -9.33
C VAL A 67 1.14 -0.90 -7.95
N ALA A 68 1.98 -1.13 -6.95
CA ALA A 68 1.80 -0.54 -5.62
C ALA A 68 3.10 -0.45 -4.82
N TRP A 69 3.13 0.52 -3.91
CA TRP A 69 4.17 0.65 -2.89
C TRP A 69 3.61 0.21 -1.55
N ILE A 70 4.37 -0.61 -0.83
CA ILE A 70 4.08 -1.02 0.53
C ILE A 70 5.14 -0.41 1.44
N CYS A 71 4.69 0.33 2.43
CA CYS A 71 5.55 0.95 3.44
C CYS A 71 5.21 0.39 4.81
N VAL A 72 6.21 -0.09 5.54
CA VAL A 72 6.07 -0.51 6.94
C VAL A 72 6.52 0.63 7.83
N ASN A 73 5.57 1.22 8.53
CA ASN A 73 5.84 2.22 9.55
C ASN A 73 5.65 1.60 10.93
N GLU A 74 6.18 2.26 11.96
CA GLU A 74 5.94 1.85 13.35
C GLU A 74 4.43 1.75 13.63
N GLY A 75 3.97 0.53 13.94
CA GLY A 75 2.59 0.20 14.29
C GLY A 75 1.58 0.15 13.15
N VAL A 76 1.96 0.38 11.89
CA VAL A 76 1.05 0.26 10.73
C VAL A 76 1.78 0.14 9.40
N ALA A 77 1.29 -0.75 8.52
CA ALA A 77 1.71 -0.81 7.12
C ALA A 77 0.70 -0.07 6.23
N THR A 78 1.18 0.49 5.12
CA THR A 78 0.34 1.17 4.13
C THR A 78 0.57 0.61 2.73
N VAL A 79 -0.50 0.45 1.96
CA VAL A 79 -0.44 0.19 0.52
C VAL A 79 -0.82 1.45 -0.22
N ALA A 80 0.05 1.90 -1.14
CA ALA A 80 -0.17 3.09 -1.95
C ALA A 80 -0.19 2.74 -3.44
N CYS A 81 -1.30 3.09 -4.10
CA CYS A 81 -1.46 3.00 -5.56
C CYS A 81 -1.56 4.40 -6.15
N TYR A 82 -0.76 4.68 -7.18
CA TYR A 82 -0.86 5.93 -7.94
C TYR A 82 -1.88 5.76 -9.06
N ILE A 83 -3.08 6.30 -8.89
CA ILE A 83 -4.19 6.17 -9.84
C ILE A 83 -4.17 7.37 -10.79
N PRO A 84 -4.16 7.19 -12.12
CA PRO A 84 -4.32 8.29 -13.06
C PRO A 84 -5.69 8.93 -12.89
N THR A 85 -5.77 10.26 -12.88
CA THR A 85 -7.00 10.99 -12.54
C THR A 85 -8.19 10.65 -13.45
N ARG A 86 -7.91 10.29 -14.71
CA ARG A 86 -8.94 9.81 -15.66
C ARG A 86 -9.71 8.55 -15.20
N HIS A 87 -9.15 7.79 -14.26
CA HIS A 87 -9.76 6.56 -13.71
C HIS A 87 -10.36 6.77 -12.32
N CYS A 88 -10.44 8.00 -11.82
CA CYS A 88 -11.01 8.28 -10.49
C CYS A 88 -12.50 7.97 -10.43
N GLU A 89 -13.28 8.25 -11.48
CA GLU A 89 -14.71 7.90 -11.49
C GLU A 89 -14.91 6.38 -11.41
N GLU A 90 -14.12 5.60 -12.15
CA GLU A 90 -14.13 4.13 -12.07
C GLU A 90 -13.75 3.65 -10.67
N LEU A 91 -12.72 4.23 -10.05
CA LEU A 91 -12.31 3.90 -8.68
C LEU A 91 -13.44 4.18 -7.67
N LEU A 92 -14.13 5.33 -7.82
CA LEU A 92 -15.22 5.74 -6.93
C LEU A 92 -16.47 4.85 -7.05
N SER A 93 -16.54 4.01 -8.09
CA SER A 93 -17.62 3.04 -8.27
C SER A 93 -17.36 1.68 -7.60
N LEU A 94 -16.17 1.45 -7.07
CA LEU A 94 -15.82 0.21 -6.37
C LEU A 94 -16.48 0.13 -4.99
N ASP A 95 -16.71 -1.11 -4.52
CA ASP A 95 -17.20 -1.43 -3.18
C ASP A 95 -16.07 -1.31 -2.12
N LEU A 96 -15.50 -0.11 -2.01
CA LEU A 96 -14.44 0.22 -1.07
C LEU A 96 -15.01 0.97 0.15
N PRO A 97 -14.31 0.97 1.30
CA PRO A 97 -14.74 1.70 2.48
C PRO A 97 -15.05 3.17 2.17
N THR A 98 -16.20 3.67 2.65
CA THR A 98 -16.67 5.03 2.35
C THR A 98 -15.66 6.10 2.74
N THR A 99 -14.96 5.91 3.86
CA THR A 99 -13.89 6.81 4.31
C THR A 99 -12.76 6.95 3.28
N LEU A 100 -12.36 5.85 2.63
CA LEU A 100 -11.36 5.88 1.56
C LEU A 100 -11.89 6.62 0.33
N LEU A 101 -13.15 6.38 -0.05
CA LEU A 101 -13.77 7.06 -1.18
C LEU A 101 -13.89 8.58 -0.94
N ASP A 102 -14.18 8.98 0.30
CA ASP A 102 -14.25 10.39 0.69
C ASP A 102 -12.87 11.05 0.67
N GLU A 103 -11.82 10.35 1.10
CA GLU A 103 -10.43 10.80 0.93
C GLU A 103 -10.08 11.00 -0.54
N VAL A 104 -10.43 10.04 -1.41
CA VAL A 104 -10.20 10.14 -2.87
C VAL A 104 -10.93 11.36 -3.47
N ARG A 105 -12.17 11.65 -3.05
CA ARG A 105 -12.93 12.84 -3.48
C ARG A 105 -12.29 14.15 -3.05
N ALA A 106 -11.56 14.15 -1.94
CA ALA A 106 -10.86 15.32 -1.41
C ALA A 106 -9.49 15.56 -2.08
N LEU A 107 -8.98 14.63 -2.90
CA LEU A 107 -7.70 14.78 -3.56
C LEU A 107 -7.75 15.82 -4.68
N ASP A 108 -6.64 16.55 -4.85
CA ASP A 108 -6.47 17.54 -5.91
C ASP A 108 -6.38 16.90 -7.30
N VAL A 109 -7.52 16.86 -7.98
CA VAL A 109 -7.69 16.29 -9.33
C VAL A 109 -6.95 17.05 -10.44
N THR A 110 -6.30 18.19 -10.15
CA THR A 110 -5.45 18.86 -11.16
C THR A 110 -4.16 18.08 -11.44
N LYS A 111 -3.75 17.19 -10.53
CA LYS A 111 -2.61 16.31 -10.72
C LYS A 111 -2.92 15.24 -11.76
N LYS A 112 -1.89 14.77 -12.49
CA LYS A 112 -2.02 13.69 -13.47
C LYS A 112 -2.32 12.32 -12.85
N SER A 113 -1.85 12.11 -11.61
CA SER A 113 -2.07 10.89 -10.85
C SER A 113 -2.15 11.21 -9.36
N LEU A 114 -3.06 10.50 -8.68
CA LEU A 114 -3.37 10.68 -7.29
C LEU A 114 -2.87 9.48 -6.48
N PRO A 115 -2.20 9.71 -5.34
CA PRO A 115 -1.86 8.64 -4.42
C PRO A 115 -3.11 8.23 -3.63
N VAL A 116 -3.53 6.98 -3.78
CA VAL A 116 -4.59 6.37 -2.97
C VAL A 116 -3.92 5.43 -1.99
N ILE A 117 -4.09 5.68 -0.70
CA ILE A 117 -3.32 5.03 0.36
C ILE A 117 -4.28 4.33 1.32
N ILE A 118 -4.01 3.06 1.62
CA ILE A 118 -4.80 2.27 2.57
C ILE A 118 -3.90 1.84 3.72
N GLU A 119 -4.35 2.06 4.95
CA GLU A 119 -3.71 1.51 6.15
C GLU A 119 -4.18 0.08 6.43
N LEU A 120 -3.22 -0.80 6.69
CA LEU A 120 -3.48 -2.22 6.98
C LEU A 120 -3.68 -2.42 8.49
N ARG A 121 -4.81 -1.92 9.02
CA ARG A 121 -5.15 -2.07 10.45
C ARG A 121 -6.09 -3.23 10.75
N SER A 122 -6.75 -3.77 9.73
CA SER A 122 -7.78 -4.79 9.88
C SER A 122 -7.96 -5.57 8.58
N SER A 123 -8.75 -6.64 8.64
CA SER A 123 -9.15 -7.41 7.46
C SER A 123 -9.90 -6.57 6.42
N VAL A 124 -10.65 -5.55 6.85
CA VAL A 124 -11.31 -4.59 5.95
C VAL A 124 -10.27 -3.80 5.17
N GLY A 125 -9.23 -3.29 5.83
CA GLY A 125 -8.11 -2.61 5.18
C GLY A 125 -7.34 -3.54 4.24
N ALA A 126 -7.09 -4.79 4.65
CA ALA A 126 -6.41 -5.78 3.82
C ALA A 126 -7.19 -6.12 2.53
N ARG A 127 -8.51 -6.29 2.65
CA ARG A 127 -9.39 -6.51 1.50
C ARG A 127 -9.40 -5.30 0.56
N ALA A 128 -9.61 -4.10 1.10
CA ALA A 128 -9.61 -2.87 0.32
C ALA A 128 -8.27 -2.65 -0.41
N ALA A 129 -7.14 -2.95 0.25
CA ALA A 129 -5.81 -2.89 -0.37
C ALA A 129 -5.68 -3.88 -1.54
N SER A 130 -6.13 -5.12 -1.35
CA SER A 130 -6.12 -6.14 -2.41
C SER A 130 -6.97 -5.71 -3.62
N GLU A 131 -8.17 -5.17 -3.37
CA GLU A 131 -9.06 -4.65 -4.42
C GLU A 131 -8.48 -3.43 -5.14
N LEU A 132 -7.87 -2.49 -4.41
CA LEU A 132 -7.21 -1.31 -5.00
C LEU A 132 -6.02 -1.69 -5.89
N VAL A 133 -5.20 -2.68 -5.47
CA VAL A 133 -4.09 -3.17 -6.30
C VAL A 133 -4.61 -3.88 -7.54
N ALA A 134 -5.64 -4.72 -7.42
CA ALA A 134 -6.28 -5.39 -8.55
C ALA A 134 -6.84 -4.37 -9.56
N PHE A 135 -7.50 -3.32 -9.08
CA PHE A 135 -7.95 -2.21 -9.91
C PHE A 135 -6.79 -1.54 -10.64
N LYS A 136 -5.74 -1.12 -9.92
CA LYS A 136 -4.54 -0.48 -10.50
C LYS A 136 -3.84 -1.37 -11.53
N ARG A 137 -3.80 -2.68 -11.29
CA ARG A 137 -3.25 -3.68 -12.21
C ARG A 137 -3.98 -3.65 -13.56
N GLY A 138 -5.31 -3.63 -13.53
CA GLY A 138 -6.20 -3.65 -14.70
C GLY A 138 -6.20 -2.37 -15.54
N LEU A 139 -5.66 -1.26 -15.02
CA LEU A 139 -5.60 0.01 -15.76
C LEU A 139 -4.63 -0.07 -16.96
N LYS A 140 -5.11 0.40 -18.11
CA LYS A 140 -4.35 0.57 -19.37
C LYS A 140 -3.63 1.92 -19.43
#